data_AF-A0A930RG86-F1
#
_entry.id   AF-A0A930RG86-F1
#
_cell.length_a   1.000
_cell.length_b   1.000
_cell.length_c   1.000
_cell.angle_alpha   90.00
_cell.angle_beta   90.00
_cell.angle_gamma   90.00
#
_symmetry.space_group_name_H-M   'P 1'
#
loop_
_entity.id
_entity.type
_entity.pdbx_description
1 polymer ?
#
loop_
_entity_poly.entity_id
_entity_poly.type
_entity_poly.pdbx_seq_one_letter_code
_entity_poly.pdbx_strand_id
1 'polypeptide(L)'
;VPPCVAAPPVKSPPPAPPPAEHLPDGLDALLDIAYASAEPAPERAVAAYRKALASYPQDSYMPYLVIELSTLYKRLGNYDAALRLFDEALALPIIAKNAVMVQEFRRSRRTLHAVSDMLRARGTPALPFGEVPEDVLAAADRQAGNHT
;
A
#
# COMPACT_ATOMS: atom_id res chain seq x y z
N VAL A 1 49.71 44.92 -22.78
CA VAL A 1 48.39 44.26 -22.76
C VAL A 1 48.59 42.85 -22.18
N PRO A 2 48.12 42.51 -20.98
CA PRO A 2 48.03 41.12 -20.56
C PRO A 2 46.67 40.53 -20.99
N PRO A 3 46.56 39.19 -21.17
CA PRO A 3 45.38 38.56 -21.75
C PRO A 3 44.31 38.27 -20.68
N CYS A 4 43.04 38.45 -21.04
CA CYS A 4 41.90 38.04 -20.22
C CYS A 4 41.88 36.51 -20.07
N VAL A 5 41.94 36.03 -18.83
CA VAL A 5 41.72 34.61 -18.50
C VAL A 5 40.21 34.35 -18.51
N ALA A 6 39.77 33.48 -19.42
CA ALA A 6 38.39 33.04 -19.51
C ALA A 6 38.01 32.18 -18.29
N ALA A 7 36.88 32.50 -17.66
CA ALA A 7 36.30 31.71 -16.57
C ALA A 7 35.69 30.40 -17.12
N PRO A 8 35.72 29.28 -16.36
CA PRO A 8 35.17 28.00 -16.81
C PRO A 8 33.63 28.01 -16.79
N PRO A 9 32.96 27.17 -17.60
CA PRO A 9 31.50 27.12 -17.66
C PRO A 9 30.95 26.52 -16.37
N VAL A 10 30.05 27.25 -15.72
CA VAL A 10 29.30 26.77 -14.56
C VAL A 10 28.37 25.65 -15.04
N LYS A 11 28.62 24.41 -14.61
CA LYS A 11 27.68 23.30 -14.82
C LYS A 11 26.36 23.67 -14.15
N SER A 12 25.29 23.75 -14.92
CA SER A 12 23.93 23.92 -14.40
C SER A 12 23.64 22.84 -13.36
N PRO A 13 23.00 23.18 -12.22
CA PRO A 13 22.55 22.17 -11.27
C PRO A 13 21.56 21.21 -11.95
N PRO A 14 21.50 19.94 -11.51
CA PRO A 14 20.52 19.00 -12.04
C PRO A 14 19.10 19.56 -11.82
N PRO A 15 18.15 19.27 -12.74
CA PRO A 15 16.77 19.71 -12.58
C PRO A 15 16.23 19.21 -11.24
N ALA A 16 15.49 20.08 -10.55
CA ALA A 16 14.80 19.71 -9.33
C ALA A 16 13.95 18.45 -9.56
N PRO A 17 13.81 17.54 -8.57
CA PRO A 17 12.86 16.44 -8.69
C PRO A 17 11.48 17.02 -9.03
N PRO A 18 10.68 16.34 -9.87
CA PRO A 18 9.36 16.83 -10.21
C PRO A 18 8.60 17.13 -8.92
N PRO A 19 7.84 18.24 -8.85
CA PRO A 19 7.07 18.55 -7.66
C PRO A 19 6.24 17.32 -7.32
N ALA A 20 6.38 16.82 -6.08
CA ALA A 20 5.53 15.76 -5.56
C ALA A 20 4.09 16.18 -5.90
N GLU A 21 3.48 15.50 -6.87
CA GLU A 21 2.20 15.92 -7.44
C GLU A 21 1.22 16.06 -6.29
N HIS A 22 0.80 17.29 -6.02
CA HIS A 22 -0.02 17.58 -4.85
C HIS A 22 -1.35 16.84 -5.03
N LEU A 23 -1.58 15.84 -4.19
CA LEU A 23 -2.84 15.10 -4.22
C LEU A 23 -3.99 16.03 -3.81
N PRO A 24 -5.17 15.94 -4.44
CA PRO A 24 -6.34 16.71 -4.05
C PRO A 24 -6.77 16.35 -2.61
N ASP A 25 -7.59 17.19 -2.00
CA ASP A 25 -8.14 16.90 -0.66
C ASP A 25 -9.44 16.11 -0.74
N GLY A 26 -10.26 16.33 -1.77
CA GLY A 26 -11.57 15.71 -1.93
C GLY A 26 -11.49 14.20 -2.13
N LEU A 27 -12.31 13.46 -1.37
CA LEU A 27 -12.40 12.00 -1.43
C LEU A 27 -12.58 11.49 -2.86
N ASP A 28 -13.57 11.99 -3.59
CA ASP A 28 -13.86 11.53 -4.96
C ASP A 28 -12.65 11.69 -5.90
N ALA A 29 -11.98 12.83 -5.86
CA ALA A 29 -10.79 13.09 -6.67
C ALA A 29 -9.59 12.22 -6.27
N LEU A 30 -9.47 11.88 -4.97
CA LEU A 30 -8.48 10.92 -4.51
C LEU A 30 -8.76 9.52 -5.05
N LEU A 31 -10.03 9.11 -5.10
CA LEU A 31 -10.43 7.81 -5.64
C LEU A 31 -10.20 7.75 -7.15
N ASP A 32 -10.56 8.79 -7.90
CA ASP A 32 -10.30 8.87 -9.34
C ASP A 32 -8.80 8.69 -9.64
N ILE A 33 -7.94 9.38 -8.88
CA ILE A 33 -6.48 9.23 -9.02
C ILE A 33 -6.06 7.81 -8.66
N ALA A 34 -6.59 7.25 -7.57
CA ALA A 34 -6.19 5.93 -7.10
C ALA A 34 -6.52 4.85 -8.15
N TYR A 35 -7.73 4.87 -8.71
CA TYR A 35 -8.13 3.93 -9.74
C TYR A 35 -7.35 4.13 -11.05
N ALA A 36 -7.23 5.37 -11.52
CA ALA A 36 -6.50 5.65 -12.76
C ALA A 36 -5.01 5.29 -12.67
N SER A 37 -4.44 5.35 -11.46
CA SER A 37 -3.00 5.11 -11.24
C SER A 37 -2.66 3.70 -10.79
N ALA A 38 -3.65 2.84 -10.46
CA ALA A 38 -3.40 1.55 -9.80
C ALA A 38 -2.45 0.63 -10.58
N GLU A 39 -2.53 0.62 -11.91
CA GLU A 39 -1.63 -0.14 -12.78
C GLU A 39 -0.45 0.69 -13.31
N PRO A 40 -0.64 1.89 -13.91
CA PRO A 40 0.46 2.61 -14.54
C PRO A 40 1.41 3.31 -13.55
N ALA A 41 0.96 3.59 -12.32
CA ALA A 41 1.73 4.30 -11.30
C ALA A 41 1.26 3.88 -9.89
N PRO A 42 1.51 2.62 -9.49
CA PRO A 42 0.95 2.05 -8.26
C PRO A 42 1.32 2.83 -7.00
N GLU A 43 2.49 3.48 -6.95
CA GLU A 43 2.90 4.34 -5.83
C GLU A 43 1.99 5.57 -5.70
N ARG A 44 1.53 6.14 -6.82
CA ARG A 44 0.58 7.26 -6.84
C ARG A 44 -0.79 6.81 -6.34
N ALA A 45 -1.24 5.61 -6.72
CA ALA A 45 -2.47 5.02 -6.20
C ALA A 45 -2.38 4.75 -4.69
N VAL A 46 -1.27 4.20 -4.22
CA VAL A 46 -1.00 4.01 -2.77
C VAL A 46 -1.09 5.35 -2.04
N ALA A 47 -0.45 6.40 -2.56
CA ALA A 47 -0.46 7.72 -1.93
C ALA A 47 -1.89 8.30 -1.84
N ALA A 48 -2.69 8.15 -2.90
CA ALA A 48 -4.07 8.61 -2.93
C ALA A 48 -4.97 7.86 -1.93
N TYR A 49 -4.92 6.53 -1.91
CA TYR A 49 -5.67 5.72 -0.92
C TYR A 49 -5.24 6.03 0.51
N ARG A 50 -3.94 6.20 0.77
CA ARG A 50 -3.44 6.55 2.11
C ARG A 50 -3.93 7.92 2.56
N LYS A 51 -3.93 8.92 1.67
CA LYS A 51 -4.48 10.25 1.98
C LYS A 51 -5.98 10.18 2.26
N ALA A 52 -6.74 9.37 1.51
CA ALA A 52 -8.16 9.17 1.74
C ALA A 52 -8.44 8.55 3.13
N LEU A 53 -7.74 7.47 3.49
CA LEU A 53 -7.87 6.82 4.80
C LEU A 53 -7.55 7.77 5.97
N ALA A 54 -6.52 8.60 5.81
CA ALA A 54 -6.12 9.57 6.84
C ALA A 54 -7.09 10.75 6.96
N SER A 55 -7.65 11.22 5.84
CA SER A 55 -8.48 12.42 5.80
C SER A 55 -9.95 12.15 6.13
N TYR A 56 -10.42 10.92 5.91
CA TYR A 56 -11.82 10.54 6.03
C TYR A 56 -12.06 9.32 6.96
N PRO A 57 -11.50 9.26 8.18
CA PRO A 57 -11.46 8.05 9.01
C PRO A 57 -12.83 7.52 9.50
N GLN A 58 -13.90 8.30 9.33
CA GLN A 58 -15.27 7.95 9.72
C GLN A 58 -16.16 7.59 8.53
N ASP A 59 -15.68 7.76 7.31
CA ASP A 59 -16.49 7.54 6.11
C ASP A 59 -16.82 6.05 5.95
N SER A 60 -18.08 5.76 5.59
CA SER A 60 -18.56 4.39 5.38
C SER A 60 -17.81 3.64 4.28
N TYR A 61 -17.11 4.35 3.39
CA TYR A 61 -16.33 3.78 2.30
C TYR A 61 -14.95 3.28 2.74
N MET A 62 -14.44 3.69 3.91
CA MET A 62 -13.09 3.33 4.38
C MET A 62 -12.81 1.82 4.45
N PRO A 63 -13.73 0.95 4.91
CA PRO A 63 -13.50 -0.49 4.91
C PRO A 63 -13.22 -1.05 3.51
N TYR A 64 -13.89 -0.52 2.49
CA TYR A 64 -13.66 -0.92 1.10
C TYR A 64 -12.28 -0.44 0.62
N LEU A 65 -11.87 0.79 0.96
CA LEU A 65 -10.53 1.29 0.63
C LEU A 65 -9.40 0.50 1.27
N VAL A 66 -9.59 -0.01 2.48
CA VAL A 66 -8.63 -0.91 3.13
C VAL A 66 -8.45 -2.18 2.29
N ILE A 67 -9.54 -2.74 1.74
CA ILE A 67 -9.47 -3.92 0.87
C ILE A 67 -8.71 -3.60 -0.41
N GLU A 68 -9.04 -2.51 -1.11
CA GLU A 68 -8.37 -2.10 -2.36
C GLU A 68 -6.88 -1.86 -2.16
N LEU A 69 -6.51 -1.09 -1.13
CA LEU A 69 -5.12 -0.81 -0.84
C LEU A 69 -4.36 -2.06 -0.40
N SER A 70 -5.01 -2.99 0.33
CA SER A 70 -4.40 -4.28 0.67
C SER A 70 -4.12 -5.12 -0.59
N THR A 71 -5.04 -5.14 -1.55
CA THR A 71 -4.89 -5.82 -2.84
C THR A 71 -3.75 -5.24 -3.64
N LEU A 72 -3.64 -3.90 -3.68
CA LEU A 72 -2.53 -3.21 -4.33
C LEU A 72 -1.19 -3.58 -3.70
N TYR A 73 -1.07 -3.53 -2.37
CA TYR A 73 0.17 -3.95 -1.69
C TYR A 73 0.52 -5.42 -1.95
N LYS A 74 -0.47 -6.31 -1.94
CA LYS A 74 -0.31 -7.73 -2.26
C LYS A 74 0.20 -7.94 -3.69
N ARG A 75 -0.33 -7.20 -4.68
CA ARG A 75 0.15 -7.23 -6.07
C ARG A 75 1.60 -6.78 -6.18
N LEU A 76 1.99 -5.78 -5.40
CA LEU A 76 3.38 -5.29 -5.34
C LEU A 76 4.32 -6.20 -4.53
N GLY A 77 3.83 -7.31 -3.97
CA GLY A 77 4.60 -8.17 -3.06
C GLY A 77 4.96 -7.50 -1.73
N ASN A 78 4.35 -6.36 -1.40
CA ASN A 78 4.63 -5.59 -0.20
C ASN A 78 3.75 -6.02 0.97
N TYR A 79 4.00 -7.23 1.46
CA TYR A 79 3.23 -7.85 2.54
C TYR A 79 3.31 -7.07 3.86
N ASP A 80 4.45 -6.46 4.16
CA ASP A 80 4.64 -5.67 5.38
C ASP A 80 3.76 -4.42 5.41
N ALA A 81 3.62 -3.73 4.27
CA ALA A 81 2.73 -2.58 4.17
C ALA A 81 1.25 -2.98 4.28
N ALA A 82 0.86 -4.13 3.71
CA ALA A 82 -0.49 -4.67 3.85
C ALA A 82 -0.81 -5.09 5.29
N LEU A 83 0.13 -5.71 6.00
CA LEU A 83 -0.05 -6.07 7.41
C LEU A 83 -0.21 -4.84 8.31
N ARG A 84 0.66 -3.83 8.12
CA ARG A 84 0.51 -2.53 8.83
C ARG A 84 -0.81 -1.85 8.51
N LEU A 85 -1.26 -1.90 7.24
CA LEU A 85 -2.56 -1.36 6.86
C LEU A 85 -3.70 -2.01 7.63
N PHE A 86 -3.69 -3.34 7.84
CA PHE A 86 -4.73 -3.98 8.64
C PHE A 86 -4.69 -3.55 10.11
N ASP A 87 -3.50 -3.32 10.68
CA ASP A 87 -3.37 -2.79 12.05
C ASP A 87 -3.94 -1.37 12.16
N GLU A 88 -3.66 -0.50 11.19
CA GLU A 88 -4.23 0.85 11.11
C GLU A 88 -5.76 0.82 10.88
N ALA A 89 -6.24 -0.06 10.00
CA ALA A 89 -7.66 -0.23 9.71
C ALA A 89 -8.46 -0.64 10.94
N LEU A 90 -7.91 -1.54 11.77
CA LEU A 90 -8.54 -1.95 13.03
C LEU A 90 -8.67 -0.82 14.04
N ALA A 91 -7.89 0.26 13.90
CA ALA A 91 -8.01 1.47 14.71
C ALA A 91 -8.98 2.51 14.13
N LEU A 92 -9.47 2.34 12.88
CA LEU A 92 -10.43 3.27 12.30
C LEU A 92 -11.77 3.19 13.04
N PRO A 93 -12.36 4.32 13.46
CA PRO A 93 -13.59 4.30 14.27
C PRO A 93 -14.78 3.61 13.60
N ILE A 94 -14.93 3.72 12.28
CA ILE A 94 -16.00 3.05 11.52
C ILE A 94 -15.85 1.53 11.53
N ILE A 95 -14.61 1.03 11.55
CA ILE A 95 -14.28 -0.40 11.61
C ILE A 95 -14.37 -0.91 13.04
N ALA A 96 -13.76 -0.21 14.00
CA ALA A 96 -13.68 -0.64 15.40
C ALA A 96 -15.05 -0.84 16.06
N LYS A 97 -16.09 -0.13 15.59
CA LYS A 97 -17.48 -0.26 16.06
C LYS A 97 -18.25 -1.42 15.42
N ASN A 98 -17.72 -2.03 14.36
CA ASN A 98 -18.34 -3.13 13.63
C ASN A 98 -17.59 -4.44 13.91
N ALA A 99 -18.12 -5.25 14.82
CA ALA A 99 -17.49 -6.50 15.26
C ALA A 99 -17.24 -7.50 14.11
N VAL A 100 -18.12 -7.54 13.11
CA VAL A 100 -17.97 -8.40 11.94
C VAL A 100 -16.77 -7.93 11.10
N MET A 101 -16.68 -6.63 10.81
CA MET A 101 -15.53 -6.08 10.07
C MET A 101 -14.22 -6.28 10.83
N VAL A 102 -14.22 -6.09 12.16
CA VAL A 102 -13.05 -6.37 13.01
C VAL A 102 -12.60 -7.83 12.88
N GLN A 103 -13.55 -8.77 12.91
CA GLN A 103 -13.25 -10.19 12.76
C GLN A 103 -12.66 -10.50 11.37
N GLU A 104 -13.26 -9.96 10.30
CA GLU A 104 -12.81 -10.16 8.92
C GLU A 104 -11.40 -9.59 8.68
N PHE A 105 -11.10 -8.38 9.17
CA PHE A 105 -9.75 -7.83 9.03
C PHE A 105 -8.71 -8.56 9.88
N ARG A 106 -9.06 -9.00 11.09
CA ARG A 106 -8.16 -9.86 11.90
C ARG A 106 -7.90 -11.19 11.22
N ARG A 107 -8.90 -11.80 10.59
CA ARG A 107 -8.75 -13.04 9.82
C ARG A 107 -7.83 -12.81 8.61
N SER A 108 -8.11 -11.79 7.81
CA SER A 108 -7.34 -11.42 6.63
C SER A 108 -5.87 -11.18 6.97
N ARG A 109 -5.61 -10.44 8.05
CA ARG A 109 -4.27 -10.18 8.56
C ARG A 109 -3.54 -11.47 8.97
N ARG A 110 -4.20 -12.39 9.69
CA ARG A 110 -3.60 -13.67 10.10
C ARG A 110 -3.22 -14.54 8.91
N THR A 111 -4.13 -14.70 7.93
CA THR A 111 -3.83 -15.42 6.69
C THR A 111 -2.65 -14.77 5.96
N LEU A 112 -2.66 -13.45 5.79
CA LEU A 112 -1.60 -12.75 5.08
C LEU A 112 -0.24 -12.84 5.78
N HIS A 113 -0.22 -12.84 7.11
CA HIS A 113 1.00 -13.05 7.88
C HIS A 113 1.58 -14.43 7.62
N ALA A 114 0.75 -15.48 7.66
CA ALA A 114 1.19 -16.84 7.36
C ALA A 114 1.73 -16.98 5.92
N VAL A 115 1.06 -16.36 4.93
CA VAL A 115 1.59 -16.30 3.55
C VAL A 115 2.96 -15.62 3.52
N SER A 116 3.10 -14.47 4.18
CA SER A 116 4.36 -13.71 4.21
C SER A 116 5.51 -14.52 4.83
N ASP A 117 5.26 -15.24 5.93
CA ASP A 117 6.25 -16.10 6.58
C ASP A 117 6.67 -17.27 5.68
N MET A 118 5.70 -17.91 5.01
CA MET A 118 5.97 -19.02 4.10
C MET A 118 6.79 -18.56 2.89
N LEU A 119 6.51 -17.38 2.33
CA LEU A 119 7.29 -16.81 1.23
C LEU A 119 8.71 -16.46 1.66
N ARG A 120 8.90 -15.90 2.87
CA ARG A 120 10.23 -15.66 3.45
C ARG A 120 11.01 -16.96 3.61
N ALA A 121 10.39 -18.01 4.14
CA ALA A 121 11.02 -19.31 4.31
C ALA A 121 11.42 -19.97 2.98
N ARG A 122 10.69 -19.69 1.90
CA ARG A 122 11.00 -20.14 0.53
C ARG A 122 12.01 -19.25 -0.21
N GLY A 123 12.45 -18.14 0.38
CA GLY A 123 13.38 -17.19 -0.25
C GLY A 123 12.73 -16.27 -1.30
N THR A 124 11.41 -16.17 -1.33
CA THR A 124 10.65 -15.33 -2.28
C THR A 124 9.73 -14.32 -1.57
N PRO A 125 10.26 -13.51 -0.63
CA PRO A 125 9.45 -12.68 0.27
C PRO A 125 8.64 -11.58 -0.42
N ALA A 126 8.99 -11.22 -1.66
CA ALA A 126 8.32 -10.18 -2.46
C ALA A 126 7.57 -10.76 -3.67
N LEU A 127 7.33 -12.08 -3.71
CA LEU A 127 6.53 -12.69 -4.78
C LEU A 127 5.16 -12.02 -4.84
N PRO A 128 4.71 -11.47 -5.99
CA PRO A 128 3.37 -10.90 -6.13
C PRO A 128 2.30 -11.91 -5.71
N PHE A 129 1.27 -11.45 -5.00
CA PHE A 129 0.27 -12.36 -4.43
C PHE A 129 -0.45 -13.21 -5.49
N GLY A 130 -0.65 -12.68 -6.70
CA GLY A 130 -1.25 -13.43 -7.81
C GLY A 130 -0.39 -14.58 -8.34
N GLU A 131 0.89 -14.61 -7.98
CA GLU A 131 1.85 -15.65 -8.35
C GLU A 131 2.11 -16.63 -7.20
N VAL A 132 1.48 -16.42 -6.02
CA VAL A 132 1.68 -17.29 -4.86
C VAL A 132 1.05 -18.66 -5.15
N PRO A 133 1.81 -19.76 -4.98
CA PRO A 133 1.29 -21.11 -5.22
C PRO A 133 0.06 -21.44 -4.35
N GLU A 134 -0.93 -22.13 -4.93
CA GLU A 134 -2.17 -22.48 -4.24
C GLU A 134 -1.94 -23.33 -2.97
N ASP A 135 -0.89 -24.17 -2.95
CA ASP A 135 -0.52 -24.96 -1.78
C ASP A 135 -0.07 -24.07 -0.61
N VAL A 136 0.60 -22.94 -0.89
CA VAL A 136 0.98 -21.94 0.12
C VAL A 136 -0.27 -21.28 0.68
N LEU A 137 -1.19 -20.84 -0.19
CA LEU A 137 -2.42 -20.18 0.22
C LEU A 137 -3.27 -21.11 1.11
N ALA A 138 -3.47 -22.36 0.68
CA ALA A 138 -4.21 -23.35 1.45
C ALA A 138 -3.53 -23.69 2.79
N ALA A 139 -2.20 -23.76 2.84
CA ALA A 139 -1.47 -23.98 4.07
C ALA A 139 -1.56 -22.79 5.04
N ALA A 140 -1.46 -21.56 4.52
CA ALA A 140 -1.61 -20.34 5.29
C ALA A 140 -3.02 -20.20 5.88
N ASP A 141 -4.07 -20.54 5.12
CA ASP A 141 -5.45 -20.53 5.61
C ASP A 141 -5.67 -21.54 6.73
N ARG A 142 -5.14 -22.75 6.61
CA ARG A 142 -5.17 -23.74 7.71
C ARG A 142 -4.44 -23.23 8.94
N GLN A 143 -3.24 -22.66 8.78
CA GLN A 143 -2.48 -22.10 9.89
C GLN A 143 -3.25 -20.97 10.58
N ALA A 144 -3.84 -20.05 9.81
CA ALA A 144 -4.60 -18.92 10.35
C ALA A 144 -5.90 -19.34 11.07
N GLY A 145 -6.55 -20.41 10.60
CA GLY A 145 -7.76 -20.98 11.19
C GLY A 145 -7.51 -21.77 12.49
N ASN A 146 -6.33 -22.34 12.68
CA ASN A 146 -6.00 -23.14 13.86
C ASN A 146 -5.71 -22.31 15.14
N HIS A 147 -5.69 -20.98 15.03
CA HIS A 147 -5.43 -20.04 16.14
C HIS A 147 -6.69 -19.27 16.60
N THR A 148 -7.88 -19.85 16.44
CA THR A 148 -9.15 -19.38 17.03
C THR A 148 -9.59 -20.28 18.17
#